data_AF-A0A7V9CXB0-F1
#
_entry.id   AF-A0A7V9CXB0-F1
#
_cell.length_a   1.000
_cell.length_b   1.000
_cell.length_c   1.000
_cell.angle_alpha   90.00
_cell.angle_beta   90.00
_cell.angle_gamma   90.00
#
_symmetry.space_group_name_H-M   'P 1'
#
loop_
_entity.id
_entity.type
_entity.pdbx_description
1 polymer ?
#
loop_
_entity_poly.entity_id
_entity_poly.type
_entity_poly.pdbx_seq_one_letter_code
_entity_poly.pdbx_strand_id
1 'polypeptide(L)'
;MNSSRESGEASWTDPSQTDEAIAWGREFWAAMGRHSTGGIYLNFPGLGEEKEELVKAGYGVNYERLAALKARYDPTNLFRMNLNITPAG
;
A
#
# COMPACT_ATOMS: atom_id res chain seq x y z
N MET A 1 15.05 -12.88 14.35
CA MET A 1 13.74 -12.57 13.76
C MET A 1 12.76 -13.66 14.16
N ASN A 2 11.62 -13.35 14.79
CA ASN A 2 10.58 -14.35 15.10
C ASN A 2 9.54 -14.34 13.99
N SER A 3 9.93 -14.76 12.79
CA SER A 3 8.99 -14.94 11.68
C SER A 3 8.55 -16.40 11.64
N SER A 4 7.24 -16.64 11.79
CA SER A 4 6.65 -17.84 11.21
C SER A 4 6.66 -17.62 9.70
N ARG A 5 7.65 -18.16 8.97
CA ARG A 5 7.76 -18.04 7.50
C ARG A 5 6.50 -18.51 6.75
N GLU A 6 5.58 -19.15 7.46
CA GLU A 6 4.28 -19.63 7.01
C GLU A 6 3.19 -18.54 6.98
N SER A 7 3.30 -17.44 7.75
CA SER A 7 2.23 -16.43 7.87
C SER A 7 2.35 -15.23 6.91
N GLY A 8 3.47 -15.07 6.21
CA GLY A 8 3.71 -13.93 5.30
C GLY A 8 3.87 -12.57 6.00
N GLU A 9 4.02 -12.57 7.33
CA GLU A 9 4.23 -11.37 8.16
C GLU A 9 5.60 -11.41 8.83
N ALA A 10 6.28 -10.26 8.87
CA ALA A 10 7.55 -10.08 9.57
C ALA A 10 7.32 -9.37 10.90
N SER A 11 7.75 -9.95 12.01
CA SER A 11 7.70 -9.33 13.33
C SER A 11 9.01 -9.53 14.09
N TRP A 12 9.47 -8.48 14.77
CA TRP A 12 10.71 -8.49 15.54
C TRP A 12 10.58 -7.54 16.74
N THR A 13 11.31 -7.85 17.80
CA THR A 13 11.38 -7.03 19.03
C THR A 13 12.76 -6.41 19.24
N ASP A 14 13.80 -7.02 18.67
CA ASP A 14 15.17 -6.54 18.73
C ASP A 14 15.42 -5.55 17.58
N PRO A 15 15.69 -4.26 17.86
CA PRO A 15 15.89 -3.24 16.84
C PRO A 15 17.03 -3.54 15.86
N SER A 16 18.04 -4.35 16.26
CA SER A 16 19.14 -4.73 15.38
C SER A 16 18.73 -5.62 14.20
N GLN A 17 17.52 -6.19 14.25
CA GLN A 17 16.97 -7.08 13.22
C GLN A 17 16.09 -6.33 12.20
N THR A 18 15.96 -5.01 12.34
CA THR A 18 15.06 -4.19 11.50
C THR A 18 15.35 -4.33 10.02
N ASP A 19 16.62 -4.21 9.63
CA ASP A 19 17.00 -4.26 8.21
C ASP A 19 16.76 -5.65 7.61
N GLU A 20 17.08 -6.71 8.36
CA GLU A 20 16.82 -8.10 7.96
C GLU A 20 15.32 -8.36 7.78
N ALA A 21 14.49 -7.88 8.70
CA ALA A 21 13.05 -8.09 8.66
C ALA A 21 12.38 -7.33 7.51
N ILE A 22 12.81 -6.09 7.25
CA ILE A 22 12.34 -5.32 6.09
C ILE A 22 12.75 -6.01 4.79
N ALA A 23 13.99 -6.48 4.68
CA ALA A 23 14.47 -7.19 3.49
C ALA A 23 13.66 -8.45 3.23
N TRP A 24 13.46 -9.29 4.25
CA TRP A 24 12.67 -10.51 4.13
C TRP A 24 11.22 -10.23 3.70
N GLY A 25 10.56 -9.21 4.27
CA GLY A 25 9.20 -8.84 3.90
C GLY A 25 9.08 -8.39 2.43
N ARG A 26 10.06 -7.64 1.94
CA ARG A 26 10.16 -7.23 0.53
C ARG A 26 10.33 -8.43 -0.40
N GLU A 27 11.24 -9.33 -0.07
CA GLU A 27 11.51 -10.55 -0.85
C GLU A 27 10.29 -11.47 -0.91
N PHE A 28 9.61 -11.67 0.23
CA PHE A 28 8.39 -12.46 0.30
C PHE A 28 7.28 -11.86 -0.59
N TRP A 29 7.04 -10.55 -0.49
CA TRP A 29 6.04 -9.85 -1.30
C TRP A 29 6.32 -10.02 -2.81
N ALA A 30 7.57 -9.82 -3.23
CA ALA A 30 7.97 -9.98 -4.62
C ALA A 30 7.78 -11.43 -5.12
N ALA A 31 8.15 -12.43 -4.31
CA ALA A 31 7.99 -13.84 -4.66
C ALA A 31 6.52 -14.25 -4.81
N MET A 32 5.63 -13.70 -3.98
CA MET A 32 4.20 -14.00 -3.99
C MET A 32 3.41 -13.25 -5.08
N GLY A 33 3.93 -12.15 -5.64
CA GLY A 33 3.24 -11.32 -6.63
C GLY A 33 2.67 -12.10 -7.82
N ARG A 34 3.41 -13.09 -8.34
CA ARG A 34 2.97 -13.96 -9.45
C ARG A 34 1.76 -14.85 -9.13
N HIS A 35 1.44 -15.03 -7.85
CA HIS A 35 0.32 -15.82 -7.35
C HIS A 35 -0.86 -14.94 -6.91
N SER A 36 -0.74 -13.62 -7.02
CA SER A 36 -1.75 -12.65 -6.61
C SER A 36 -2.61 -12.19 -7.80
N THR A 37 -3.78 -11.63 -7.52
CA THR A 37 -4.62 -10.93 -8.50
C THR A 37 -4.09 -9.52 -8.81
N GLY A 38 -3.07 -9.05 -8.10
CA GLY A 38 -2.57 -7.67 -8.18
C GLY A 38 -3.45 -6.65 -7.46
N GLY A 39 -4.58 -7.08 -6.89
CA GLY A 39 -5.44 -6.22 -6.06
C GLY A 39 -4.81 -5.92 -4.71
N ILE A 40 -5.03 -4.72 -4.20
CA ILE A 40 -4.55 -4.29 -2.89
C ILE A 40 -5.74 -3.88 -2.02
N TYR A 41 -5.73 -4.35 -0.78
CA TYR A 41 -6.63 -3.86 0.25
C TYR A 41 -6.01 -2.62 0.89
N LEU A 42 -6.58 -1.45 0.62
CA LEU A 42 -6.01 -0.14 0.99
C LEU A 42 -5.82 0.09 2.50
N ASN A 43 -6.48 -0.70 3.36
CA ASN A 43 -6.25 -0.68 4.80
C ASN A 43 -4.88 -1.30 5.19
N PHE A 44 -4.26 -2.07 4.30
CA PHE A 44 -2.94 -2.69 4.46
C PHE A 44 -2.10 -2.51 3.18
N PRO A 45 -1.69 -1.28 2.82
CA PRO A 45 -1.07 -0.98 1.53
C PRO A 45 0.41 -1.39 1.41
N GLY A 46 0.92 -2.18 2.36
CA GLY A 46 2.32 -2.60 2.40
C GLY A 46 3.28 -1.42 2.61
N LEU A 47 4.37 -1.40 1.82
CA LEU A 47 5.54 -0.54 2.05
C LEU A 47 5.33 0.94 1.71
N GLY A 48 4.23 1.29 1.04
CA GLY A 48 3.86 2.69 0.79
C GLY A 48 4.85 3.49 -0.05
N GLU A 49 5.80 2.85 -0.75
CA GLU A 49 6.80 3.49 -1.62
C GLU A 49 6.19 3.85 -3.00
N GLU A 50 5.15 3.14 -3.45
CA GLU A 50 4.49 3.35 -4.76
C GLU A 50 3.07 3.92 -4.63
N LYS A 51 2.84 4.88 -3.71
CA LYS A 51 1.48 5.27 -3.24
C LYS A 51 0.46 5.54 -4.35
N GLU A 52 0.83 6.20 -5.43
CA GLU A 52 -0.15 6.62 -6.45
C GLU A 52 -0.64 5.45 -7.31
N GLU A 53 0.28 4.62 -7.83
CA GLU A 53 -0.08 3.45 -8.63
C GLU A 53 -0.78 2.39 -7.76
N LEU A 54 -0.36 2.24 -6.49
CA LEU A 54 -1.05 1.42 -5.50
C LEU A 54 -2.50 1.89 -5.27
N VAL A 55 -2.72 3.20 -5.17
CA VAL A 55 -4.05 3.79 -4.98
C VAL A 55 -4.93 3.56 -6.20
N LYS A 56 -4.41 3.79 -7.41
CA LYS A 56 -5.12 3.53 -8.67
C LYS A 56 -5.49 2.06 -8.79
N ALA A 57 -4.56 1.16 -8.49
CA ALA A 57 -4.82 -0.29 -8.51
C ALA A 57 -5.87 -0.70 -7.46
N GLY A 58 -5.81 -0.15 -6.25
CA GLY A 58 -6.73 -0.49 -5.16
C GLY A 58 -8.16 -0.01 -5.40
N TYR A 59 -8.35 1.18 -5.98
CA TYR A 59 -9.69 1.68 -6.32
C TYR A 59 -10.17 1.20 -7.70
N GLY A 60 -9.25 0.83 -8.60
CA GLY A 60 -9.54 0.36 -9.94
C GLY A 60 -10.45 1.31 -10.71
N VAL A 61 -11.52 0.75 -11.29
CA VAL A 61 -12.52 1.51 -12.07
C VAL A 61 -13.20 2.65 -11.30
N ASN A 62 -13.12 2.66 -9.97
CA ASN A 62 -13.71 3.71 -9.14
C ASN A 62 -12.81 4.94 -9.00
N TYR A 63 -11.53 4.86 -9.35
CA TYR A 63 -10.56 5.94 -9.12
C TYR A 63 -11.02 7.27 -9.72
N GLU A 64 -11.42 7.28 -11.00
CA GLU A 64 -11.88 8.48 -11.71
C GLU A 64 -13.10 9.13 -11.05
N ARG A 65 -14.08 8.32 -10.63
CA ARG A 65 -15.27 8.81 -9.93
C ARG A 65 -14.90 9.44 -8.59
N LEU A 66 -13.97 8.84 -7.85
CA LEU A 66 -13.51 9.36 -6.57
C LEU A 66 -12.67 10.63 -6.73
N ALA A 67 -11.83 10.73 -7.76
CA ALA A 67 -11.09 11.95 -8.08
C ALA A 67 -12.02 13.13 -8.40
N ALA A 68 -13.10 12.88 -9.15
CA ALA A 68 -14.14 13.88 -9.42
C ALA A 68 -14.90 14.30 -8.15
N LEU A 69 -15.23 13.35 -7.26
CA LEU A 69 -15.84 13.66 -5.97
C LEU A 69 -14.88 14.47 -5.09
N LYS A 70 -13.60 14.14 -5.09
CA LYS A 70 -12.60 14.90 -4.32
C LYS A 70 -12.42 16.31 -4.86
N ALA A 71 -12.48 16.52 -6.18
CA ALA A 71 -12.50 17.87 -6.75
C ALA A 71 -13.70 18.70 -6.25
N ARG A 72 -14.87 18.06 -6.05
CA ARG A 72 -16.07 18.73 -5.53
C ARG A 72 -15.99 19.06 -4.04
N TYR A 73 -15.46 18.15 -3.22
CA TYR A 73 -15.56 18.23 -1.76
C TYR A 73 -14.25 18.62 -1.06
N ASP A 74 -13.11 18.46 -1.73
CA ASP A 74 -11.78 18.80 -1.24
C ASP A 74 -10.90 19.38 -2.38
N PRO A 75 -11.31 20.51 -2.99
CA PRO A 75 -10.64 21.08 -4.17
C PRO A 75 -9.20 21.53 -3.91
N THR A 76 -8.86 21.86 -2.65
CA THR A 76 -7.50 22.25 -2.25
C THR A 76 -6.65 21.07 -1.78
N ASN A 77 -7.19 19.85 -1.89
CA ASN A 77 -6.54 18.62 -1.47
C ASN A 77 -6.07 18.66 0.00
N LEU A 78 -6.88 19.23 0.89
CA LEU A 78 -6.59 19.36 2.32
C LEU A 78 -6.40 17.99 2.98
N PHE A 79 -7.26 17.02 2.64
CA PHE A 79 -7.22 15.67 3.20
C PHE A 79 -6.33 14.75 2.34
N ARG A 80 -5.02 14.77 2.60
CA ARG A 80 -4.00 14.09 1.77
C ARG A 80 -2.97 13.25 2.53
N MET A 81 -3.16 13.02 3.84
CA MET A 81 -2.20 12.28 4.67
C MET A 81 -2.33 10.75 4.56
N ASN A 82 -3.42 10.26 3.96
CA ASN A 82 -3.63 8.85 3.70
C ASN A 82 -3.08 8.46 2.31
N LEU A 83 -3.47 7.28 1.84
CA LEU A 83 -3.38 6.89 0.44
C LEU A 83 -4.23 7.83 -0.42
N ASN A 84 -3.65 8.98 -0.74
CA ASN A 84 -4.35 10.12 -1.31
C ASN A 84 -4.78 9.83 -2.76
N ILE A 85 -6.02 10.22 -3.07
CA ILE A 85 -6.49 10.38 -4.45
C ILE A 85 -6.22 11.82 -4.84
N THR A 86 -5.61 12.09 -5.99
CA THR A 86 -5.46 13.48 -6.45
C THR A 86 -6.80 13.96 -7.02
N PRO A 87 -7.31 15.17 -6.63
CA PRO A 87 -8.52 15.73 -7.24
C PRO A 87 -8.40 15.80 -8.76
N ALA A 88 -9.49 15.52 -9.47
CA ALA A 88 -9.55 15.80 -10.90
C ALA A 88 -9.38 17.32 -11.15
N GLY A 89 -8.64 17.67 -12.20
CA GLY A 89 -8.41 19.07 -12.62
C GLY A 89 -9.64 19.74 -13.20
#